data_AF-A0A8J3NZD6-F1
#
_entry.id   AF-A0A8J3NZD6-F1
#
_cell.length_a   1.000
_cell.length_b   1.000
_cell.length_c   1.000
_cell.angle_alpha   90.00
_cell.angle_beta   90.00
_cell.angle_gamma   90.00
#
_symmetry.space_group_name_H-M   'P 1'
#
loop_
_entity.id
_entity.type
_entity.pdbx_description
1 polymer ?
#
loop_
_entity_poly.entity_id
_entity_poly.type
_entity_poly.pdbx_seq_one_letter_code
_entity_poly.pdbx_strand_id
1 'polypeptide(L)'
;MNGKDTEAVRSAASPDGSIAADGGSHVQGDIVRVLAGADMVAAHTVYPSLGPDGFVGFDIFRMQDGSPAEHWRAAQPLAAHSANGHSQFDGPAEVLYPGQVATTRKVVDYYVDRVLLARDHDLLCRFVVTDLVQHDPALGNGIGPMWAALADADVRYTRHTVTVADGEFALTACTGSVNDTPTAFYDLYRLEHAMIAEHWNVITVPSQPMPYSVTHPRPGPEARP
;
A
#
# COMPACT_ATOMS: atom_id res chain seq x y z
N MET A 1 17.40 10.86 -4.95
CA MET A 1 17.98 9.76 -4.17
C MET A 1 19.00 9.06 -5.05
N ASN A 2 20.21 8.81 -4.55
CA ASN A 2 21.24 8.09 -5.30
C ASN A 2 21.02 6.58 -5.13
N GLY A 3 21.50 5.76 -6.06
CA GLY A 3 21.29 4.30 -6.08
C GLY A 3 21.69 3.54 -4.79
N LYS A 4 22.46 4.16 -3.90
CA LYS A 4 22.79 3.61 -2.56
C LYS A 4 21.61 3.65 -1.59
N ASP A 5 20.72 4.64 -1.70
CA ASP A 5 19.54 4.75 -0.84
C ASP A 5 18.53 3.66 -1.23
N THR A 6 18.42 3.33 -2.52
CA THR A 6 17.54 2.26 -3.04
C THR A 6 18.00 0.86 -2.63
N GLU A 7 19.31 0.60 -2.55
CA GLU A 7 19.87 -0.65 -1.99
C GLU A 7 19.67 -0.76 -0.48
N ALA A 8 19.87 0.32 0.27
CA ALA A 8 19.59 0.35 1.71
C ALA A 8 18.09 0.14 2.01
N VAL A 9 17.22 0.66 1.15
CA VAL A 9 15.76 0.47 1.21
C VAL A 9 15.35 -0.97 0.91
N ARG A 10 15.97 -1.62 -0.10
CA ARG A 10 15.80 -3.07 -0.37
C ARG A 10 16.36 -3.95 0.76
N SER A 11 17.29 -3.43 1.56
CA SER A 11 17.86 -4.11 2.73
C SER A 11 17.08 -3.84 4.02
N ALA A 12 16.23 -2.80 4.07
CA ALA A 12 15.44 -2.40 5.24
C ALA A 12 14.01 -2.98 5.23
N ALA A 13 13.42 -3.17 4.04
CA ALA A 13 12.50 -4.28 3.87
C ALA A 13 13.35 -5.54 4.10
N SER A 14 13.08 -6.33 5.15
CA SER A 14 13.94 -7.44 5.57
C SER A 14 14.48 -8.21 4.34
N PRO A 15 15.78 -8.55 4.28
CA PRO A 15 16.40 -9.26 3.14
C PRO A 15 15.73 -10.59 2.72
N ASP A 16 14.73 -11.03 3.48
CA ASP A 16 13.94 -12.24 3.33
C ASP A 16 12.42 -11.98 3.22
N GLY A 17 11.97 -10.72 3.09
CA GLY A 17 10.53 -10.41 3.05
C GLY A 17 9.79 -10.81 4.31
N SER A 18 10.48 -11.03 5.44
CA SER A 18 9.87 -11.63 6.61
C SER A 18 9.07 -10.66 7.47
N ILE A 19 7.92 -11.15 7.95
CA ILE A 19 7.14 -10.55 9.03
C ILE A 19 7.53 -11.20 10.34
N ALA A 20 7.82 -10.42 11.40
CA ALA A 20 7.70 -10.92 12.77
C ALA A 20 6.22 -11.16 13.09
N ALA A 21 5.79 -12.43 13.15
CA ALA A 21 4.52 -12.77 13.75
C ALA A 21 4.60 -12.49 15.26
N ASP A 22 3.46 -12.15 15.88
CA ASP A 22 3.34 -12.08 17.35
C ASP A 22 3.84 -13.40 17.94
N GLY A 23 5.04 -13.40 18.53
CA GLY A 23 5.73 -14.61 19.00
C GLY A 23 7.12 -14.86 18.42
N GLY A 24 7.62 -14.02 17.50
CA GLY A 24 9.03 -14.05 17.06
C GLY A 24 9.36 -15.05 15.95
N SER A 25 8.37 -15.59 15.24
CA SER A 25 8.59 -16.35 14.01
C SER A 25 8.56 -15.44 12.79
N HIS A 26 9.56 -15.59 11.93
CA HIS A 26 9.67 -14.92 10.63
C HIS A 26 8.83 -15.68 9.60
N VAL A 27 7.80 -15.05 9.03
CA VAL A 27 7.05 -15.61 7.90
C VAL A 27 7.67 -15.11 6.62
N GLN A 28 8.28 -16.01 5.83
CA GLN A 28 8.88 -15.70 4.53
C GLN A 28 7.82 -15.11 3.58
N GLY A 29 8.12 -13.94 3.03
CA GLY A 29 7.29 -13.26 2.03
C GLY A 29 8.02 -13.10 0.71
N ASP A 30 7.25 -13.10 -0.38
CA ASP A 30 7.71 -12.81 -1.73
C ASP A 30 7.38 -11.35 -2.06
N ILE A 31 8.42 -10.50 -2.10
CA ILE A 31 8.25 -9.08 -2.42
C ILE A 31 7.94 -8.93 -3.91
N VAL A 32 6.78 -8.35 -4.20
CA VAL A 32 6.30 -8.09 -5.56
C VAL A 32 6.87 -6.80 -6.09
N ARG A 33 6.80 -5.73 -5.30
CA ARG A 33 7.27 -4.39 -5.65
C ARG A 33 7.64 -3.60 -4.40
N VAL A 34 8.57 -2.66 -4.58
CA VAL A 34 9.03 -1.74 -3.53
C VAL A 34 8.96 -0.33 -4.09
N LEU A 35 8.35 0.59 -3.33
CA LEU A 35 8.34 2.02 -3.62
C LEU A 35 9.22 2.75 -2.61
N ALA A 36 10.01 3.70 -3.07
CA ALA A 36 10.85 4.53 -2.21
C ALA A 36 10.60 6.01 -2.49
N GLY A 37 10.13 6.75 -1.48
CA GLY A 37 9.75 8.15 -1.63
C GLY A 37 10.06 8.96 -0.37
N ALA A 38 10.86 10.01 -0.50
CA ALA A 38 11.35 10.82 0.62
C ALA A 38 12.03 9.94 1.70
N ASP A 39 11.54 9.99 2.94
CA ASP A 39 11.97 9.16 4.07
C ASP A 39 11.08 7.91 4.25
N MET A 40 10.27 7.54 3.27
CA MET A 40 9.34 6.42 3.35
C MET A 40 9.69 5.30 2.36
N VAL A 41 9.41 4.07 2.78
CA VAL A 41 9.52 2.85 1.98
C VAL A 41 8.20 2.12 2.05
N ALA A 42 7.70 1.62 0.92
CA ALA A 42 6.56 0.71 0.89
C ALA A 42 6.93 -0.60 0.19
N ALA A 43 6.44 -1.72 0.71
CA ALA A 43 6.57 -3.04 0.10
C ALA A 43 5.18 -3.65 -0.11
N HIS A 44 4.95 -4.20 -1.30
CA HIS A 44 3.84 -5.08 -1.59
C HIS A 44 4.35 -6.52 -1.57
N THR A 45 3.78 -7.34 -0.70
CA THR A 45 4.35 -8.66 -0.41
C THR A 45 3.26 -9.72 -0.40
N VAL A 46 3.55 -10.87 -1.00
CA VAL A 46 2.73 -12.08 -0.90
C VAL A 46 3.33 -12.99 0.17
N TYR A 47 2.50 -13.59 1.00
CA TYR A 47 2.87 -14.50 2.07
C TYR A 47 2.18 -15.85 1.84
N PRO A 48 2.74 -16.73 0.99
CA PRO A 48 2.07 -17.98 0.62
C PRO A 48 1.87 -18.93 1.80
N SER A 49 2.70 -18.82 2.84
CA SER A 49 2.69 -19.68 4.02
C SER A 49 1.94 -19.09 5.22
N LEU A 50 1.38 -17.88 5.09
CA LEU A 50 0.61 -17.26 6.17
C LEU A 50 -0.84 -17.75 6.11
N GLY A 51 -1.27 -18.50 7.13
CA GLY A 51 -2.63 -19.08 7.14
C GLY A 51 -2.83 -20.18 6.09
N PRO A 52 -4.07 -20.68 5.93
CA PRO A 52 -4.36 -21.81 5.05
C PRO A 52 -4.22 -21.48 3.55
N ASP A 53 -4.59 -20.26 3.15
CA ASP A 53 -4.70 -19.87 1.75
C ASP A 53 -3.63 -18.84 1.32
N GLY A 54 -2.75 -18.44 2.23
CA GLY A 54 -1.80 -17.36 2.02
C GLY A 54 -2.43 -15.96 2.14
N PHE A 55 -1.58 -14.96 2.25
CA PHE A 55 -1.98 -13.54 2.37
C PHE A 55 -1.25 -12.69 1.35
N VAL A 56 -1.77 -11.50 1.12
CA VAL A 56 -1.07 -10.39 0.46
C VAL A 56 -1.19 -9.16 1.33
N GLY A 57 -0.15 -8.34 1.37
CA GLY A 57 -0.12 -7.18 2.24
C GLY A 57 0.75 -6.04 1.73
N PHE A 58 0.51 -4.89 2.33
CA PHE A 58 1.37 -3.72 2.21
C PHE A 58 2.01 -3.42 3.56
N ASP A 59 3.31 -3.16 3.55
CA ASP A 59 4.05 -2.59 4.67
C ASP A 59 4.62 -1.23 4.25
N ILE A 60 4.48 -0.21 5.09
CA ILE A 60 5.06 1.12 4.91
C ILE A 60 5.95 1.42 6.11
N PHE A 61 7.17 1.86 5.87
CA PHE A 61 8.12 2.26 6.90
C PHE A 61 8.52 3.71 6.71
N ARG A 62 8.50 4.49 7.80
CA ARG A 62 9.26 5.74 7.86
C ARG A 62 10.66 5.41 8.31
N MET A 63 11.65 5.91 7.58
CA MET A 63 13.07 5.71 7.85
C MET A 63 13.63 6.91 8.63
N GLN A 64 14.54 6.64 9.56
CA GLN A 64 15.32 7.63 10.27
C GLN A 64 16.73 7.10 10.48
N ASP A 65 17.74 7.84 10.02
CA ASP A 65 19.16 7.48 10.17
C ASP A 65 19.50 6.06 9.65
N GLY A 66 18.83 5.63 8.58
CA GLY A 66 19.02 4.32 7.96
C GLY A 66 18.23 3.17 8.58
N SER A 67 17.40 3.44 9.61
CA SER A 67 16.60 2.43 10.30
C SER A 67 15.09 2.77 10.28
N PRO A 68 14.18 1.78 10.33
CA PRO A 68 12.76 2.04 10.45
C PRO A 68 12.41 2.72 11.79
N ALA A 69 11.68 3.84 11.77
CA ALA A 69 11.22 4.54 12.96
C ALA A 69 9.73 4.29 13.24
N GLU A 70 8.92 4.25 12.18
CA GLU A 70 7.48 4.00 12.22
C GLU A 70 7.11 2.96 11.17
N HIS A 71 6.07 2.17 11.45
CA HIS A 71 5.61 1.10 10.58
C HIS A 71 4.08 1.10 10.50
N TRP A 72 3.57 1.05 9.27
CA TRP A 72 2.19 0.78 8.92
C TRP A 72 2.10 -0.52 8.14
N ARG A 73 1.03 -1.29 8.35
CA ARG A 73 0.80 -2.56 7.69
C ARG A 73 -0.68 -2.83 7.49
N ALA A 74 -0.98 -3.54 6.43
CA ALA A 74 -2.24 -4.24 6.27
C ALA A 74 -2.02 -5.51 5.46
N ALA A 75 -2.77 -6.55 5.79
CA ALA A 75 -2.80 -7.76 4.99
C ALA A 75 -4.22 -8.30 4.92
N GLN A 76 -4.52 -8.99 3.82
CA GLN A 76 -5.76 -9.73 3.62
C GLN A 76 -5.47 -11.10 3.00
N PRO A 77 -6.37 -12.09 3.16
CA PRO A 77 -6.22 -13.38 2.51
C PRO A 77 -6.09 -13.27 0.99
N LEU A 78 -5.40 -14.22 0.38
CA LEU A 78 -5.43 -14.38 -1.07
C LEU A 78 -6.81 -14.84 -1.52
N ALA A 79 -7.35 -14.19 -2.56
CA ALA A 79 -8.60 -14.56 -3.17
C ALA A 79 -8.39 -15.73 -4.14
N ALA A 80 -9.19 -16.78 -4.00
CA ALA A 80 -9.19 -17.91 -4.93
C ALA A 80 -9.71 -17.53 -6.33
N HIS A 81 -10.56 -16.50 -6.40
CA HIS A 81 -11.19 -16.02 -7.63
C HIS A 81 -11.30 -14.49 -7.60
N SER A 82 -11.30 -13.86 -8.77
CA SER A 82 -11.49 -12.41 -8.92
C SER A 82 -12.53 -12.08 -9.99
N ALA A 83 -13.27 -10.99 -9.76
CA ALA A 83 -14.27 -10.47 -10.71
C ALA A 83 -13.65 -9.87 -11.98
N ASN A 84 -12.35 -9.56 -11.93
CA ASN A 84 -11.59 -8.90 -12.99
C ASN A 84 -10.62 -9.84 -13.74
N GLY A 85 -10.40 -11.07 -13.24
CA GLY A 85 -9.46 -12.02 -13.83
C GLY A 85 -7.98 -11.78 -13.50
N HIS A 86 -7.68 -10.80 -12.65
CA HIS A 86 -6.35 -10.48 -12.13
C HIS A 86 -6.14 -11.05 -10.73
N SER A 87 -4.88 -11.19 -10.31
CA SER A 87 -4.58 -11.47 -8.90
C SER A 87 -4.50 -10.16 -8.12
N GLN A 88 -4.41 -10.24 -6.80
CA GLN A 88 -4.18 -9.06 -5.97
C GLN A 88 -2.77 -8.46 -6.15
N PHE A 89 -1.89 -9.08 -6.95
CA PHE A 89 -0.47 -8.73 -7.00
C PHE A 89 0.18 -8.81 -8.39
N ASP A 90 -0.51 -9.22 -9.45
CA ASP A 90 0.00 -9.12 -10.82
C ASP A 90 0.07 -7.66 -11.27
N GLY A 91 0.46 -7.45 -12.53
CA GLY A 91 0.70 -6.13 -13.11
C GLY A 91 2.12 -5.60 -12.91
N PRO A 92 2.42 -4.39 -13.42
CA PRO A 92 3.77 -3.82 -13.40
C PRO A 92 4.32 -3.64 -11.98
N ALA A 93 5.63 -3.92 -11.82
CA ALA A 93 6.34 -3.82 -10.55
C ALA A 93 7.55 -2.87 -10.59
N GLU A 94 8.04 -2.56 -11.79
CA GLU A 94 9.18 -1.67 -12.01
C GLU A 94 8.69 -0.23 -12.20
N VAL A 95 9.37 0.72 -11.56
CA VAL A 95 9.17 2.16 -11.75
C VAL A 95 9.88 2.58 -13.04
N LEU A 96 9.12 2.89 -14.08
CA LEU A 96 9.67 3.28 -15.38
C LEU A 96 9.85 4.79 -15.53
N TYR A 97 9.12 5.58 -14.74
CA TYR A 97 9.12 7.04 -14.85
C TYR A 97 9.44 7.73 -13.53
N PRO A 98 10.66 7.59 -13.00
CA PRO A 98 11.05 8.11 -11.68
C PRO A 98 10.92 9.65 -11.56
N GLY A 99 10.89 10.38 -12.66
CA GLY A 99 10.65 11.83 -12.66
C GLY A 99 9.21 12.25 -12.32
N GLN A 100 8.25 11.33 -12.24
CA GLN A 100 6.83 11.65 -12.06
C GLN A 100 6.39 11.82 -10.60
N VAL A 101 7.24 11.51 -9.61
CA VAL A 101 6.91 11.48 -8.17
C VAL A 101 6.03 12.64 -7.71
N ALA A 102 6.42 13.88 -8.02
CA ALA A 102 5.70 15.07 -7.57
C ALA A 102 4.30 15.19 -8.19
N THR A 103 4.16 14.81 -9.45
CA THR A 103 2.87 14.80 -10.16
C THR A 103 1.98 13.69 -9.62
N THR A 104 2.51 12.47 -9.52
CA THR A 104 1.80 11.30 -9.00
C THR A 104 1.26 11.56 -7.60
N ARG A 105 2.13 12.03 -6.69
CA ARG A 105 1.72 12.37 -5.33
C ARG A 105 0.60 13.41 -5.32
N LYS A 106 0.73 14.48 -6.10
CA LYS A 106 -0.27 15.56 -6.14
C LYS A 106 -1.63 15.06 -6.65
N VAL A 107 -1.63 14.25 -7.70
CA VAL A 107 -2.87 13.68 -8.28
C VAL A 107 -3.53 12.76 -7.27
N VAL A 108 -2.76 11.85 -6.66
CA VAL A 108 -3.26 10.84 -5.72
C VAL A 108 -3.74 11.46 -4.42
N ASP A 109 -2.97 12.37 -3.80
CA ASP A 109 -3.40 13.07 -2.58
C ASP A 109 -4.71 13.84 -2.83
N TYR A 110 -4.82 14.52 -3.98
CA TYR A 110 -6.05 15.26 -4.32
C TYR A 110 -7.24 14.34 -4.63
N TYR A 111 -6.99 13.20 -5.26
CA TYR A 111 -8.00 12.15 -5.47
C TYR A 111 -8.51 11.60 -4.12
N VAL A 112 -7.60 11.23 -3.22
CA VAL A 112 -7.94 10.71 -1.89
C VAL A 112 -8.78 11.73 -1.11
N ASP A 113 -8.31 12.98 -1.01
CA ASP A 113 -9.00 14.03 -0.26
C ASP A 113 -10.40 14.33 -0.82
N ARG A 114 -10.53 14.47 -2.15
CA ARG A 114 -11.78 14.92 -2.77
C ARG A 114 -12.74 13.78 -3.03
N VAL A 115 -12.27 12.69 -3.60
CA VAL A 115 -13.13 11.59 -4.05
C VAL A 115 -13.38 10.61 -2.91
N LEU A 116 -12.34 10.17 -2.20
CA LEU A 116 -12.51 9.14 -1.16
C LEU A 116 -13.03 9.72 0.15
N LEU A 117 -12.40 10.76 0.68
CA LEU A 117 -12.76 11.35 1.97
C LEU A 117 -13.98 12.27 1.87
N ALA A 118 -13.95 13.24 0.94
CA ALA A 118 -15.05 14.18 0.78
C ALA A 118 -16.24 13.65 -0.05
N ARG A 119 -16.11 12.44 -0.63
CA ARG A 119 -17.15 11.76 -1.43
C ARG A 119 -17.67 12.57 -2.62
N ASP A 120 -16.80 13.39 -3.21
CA ASP A 120 -17.10 14.15 -4.44
C ASP A 120 -16.94 13.24 -5.67
N HIS A 121 -17.80 12.22 -5.78
CA HIS A 121 -17.68 11.16 -6.78
C HIS A 121 -17.83 11.68 -8.22
N ASP A 122 -18.46 12.85 -8.41
CA ASP A 122 -18.55 13.54 -9.71
C ASP A 122 -17.17 13.88 -10.29
N LEU A 123 -16.13 13.90 -9.45
CA LEU A 123 -14.75 14.11 -9.88
C LEU A 123 -14.04 12.83 -10.31
N LEU A 124 -14.61 11.63 -10.13
CA LEU A 124 -13.91 10.36 -10.37
C LEU A 124 -13.33 10.27 -11.79
N CYS A 125 -14.10 10.70 -12.80
CA CYS A 125 -13.67 10.70 -14.20
C CYS A 125 -12.54 11.69 -14.53
N ARG A 126 -12.17 12.58 -13.60
CA ARG A 126 -11.02 13.48 -13.72
C ARG A 126 -9.71 12.87 -13.22
N PHE A 127 -9.80 11.74 -12.52
CA PHE A 127 -8.65 11.08 -11.91
C PHE A 127 -8.44 9.68 -12.44
N VAL A 128 -9.51 8.97 -12.82
CA VAL A 128 -9.46 7.55 -13.16
C VAL A 128 -9.83 7.35 -14.63
N VAL A 129 -9.07 6.53 -15.34
CA VAL A 129 -9.36 6.18 -16.74
C VAL A 129 -10.60 5.29 -16.84
N THR A 130 -11.31 5.34 -17.96
CA THR A 130 -12.55 4.57 -18.14
C THR A 130 -12.33 3.07 -18.15
N ASP A 131 -11.19 2.64 -18.64
CA ASP A 131 -10.72 1.26 -18.80
C ASP A 131 -9.76 0.82 -17.69
N LEU A 132 -9.95 1.37 -16.48
CA LEU A 132 -9.16 1.05 -15.28
C LEU A 132 -8.89 -0.45 -15.16
N VAL A 133 -7.63 -0.83 -15.01
CA VAL A 133 -7.25 -2.19 -14.65
C VAL A 133 -7.35 -2.32 -13.12
N GLN A 134 -8.08 -3.35 -12.67
CA GLN A 134 -8.41 -3.55 -11.26
C GLN A 134 -7.82 -4.86 -10.73
N HIS A 135 -7.32 -4.82 -9.49
CA HIS A 135 -6.78 -5.96 -8.78
C HIS A 135 -7.49 -6.25 -7.44
N ASP A 136 -8.40 -5.38 -7.00
CA ASP A 136 -9.38 -5.73 -5.96
C ASP A 136 -10.25 -6.91 -6.48
N PRO A 137 -10.17 -8.10 -5.88
CA PRO A 137 -10.85 -9.28 -6.39
C PRO A 137 -12.38 -9.15 -6.37
N ALA A 138 -12.95 -8.22 -5.58
CA ALA A 138 -14.38 -7.96 -5.52
C ALA A 138 -14.88 -7.07 -6.67
N LEU A 139 -13.99 -6.34 -7.35
CA LEU A 139 -14.36 -5.34 -8.35
C LEU A 139 -13.95 -5.77 -9.76
N GLY A 140 -14.85 -5.60 -10.73
CA GLY A 140 -14.52 -5.77 -12.13
C GLY A 140 -13.61 -4.65 -12.68
N ASN A 141 -13.04 -4.87 -13.86
CA ASN A 141 -12.32 -3.83 -14.59
C ASN A 141 -13.22 -2.66 -15.03
N GLY A 142 -12.59 -1.52 -15.30
CA GLY A 142 -13.22 -0.28 -15.72
C GLY A 142 -13.64 0.62 -14.56
N ILE A 143 -13.98 1.87 -14.88
CA ILE A 143 -14.38 2.87 -13.89
C ILE A 143 -15.75 2.59 -13.27
N GLY A 144 -16.61 1.83 -13.95
CA GLY A 144 -17.99 1.54 -13.53
C GLY A 144 -18.08 0.80 -12.19
N PRO A 145 -17.42 -0.36 -12.03
CA PRO A 145 -17.35 -1.06 -10.74
C PRO A 145 -16.77 -0.22 -9.61
N MET A 146 -15.71 0.55 -9.87
CA MET A 146 -15.15 1.49 -8.89
C MET A 146 -16.18 2.55 -8.46
N TRP A 147 -16.91 3.13 -9.42
CA TRP A 147 -17.97 4.09 -9.13
C TRP A 147 -19.05 3.48 -8.22
N ALA A 148 -19.48 2.26 -8.51
CA ALA A 148 -20.47 1.56 -7.70
C ALA A 148 -19.97 1.29 -6.27
N ALA A 149 -18.71 0.87 -6.12
CA ALA A 149 -18.09 0.63 -4.82
C ALA A 149 -17.99 1.92 -3.98
N LEU A 150 -17.62 3.03 -4.59
CA LEU A 150 -17.54 4.32 -3.89
C LEU A 150 -18.93 4.86 -3.51
N ALA A 151 -19.95 4.60 -4.34
CA ALA A 151 -21.33 4.99 -4.05
C ALA A 151 -21.91 4.29 -2.82
N ASP A 152 -21.34 3.15 -2.41
CA ASP A 152 -21.72 2.45 -1.19
C ASP A 152 -21.56 3.37 0.03
N ALA A 153 -22.65 3.54 0.79
CA ALA A 153 -22.70 4.42 1.96
C ALA A 153 -22.06 3.77 3.20
N ASP A 154 -21.86 2.45 3.17
CA ASP A 154 -21.29 1.68 4.26
C ASP A 154 -19.75 1.67 4.22
N VAL A 155 -19.16 1.97 3.06
CA VAL A 155 -17.72 2.19 2.89
C VAL A 155 -17.41 3.67 3.09
N ARG A 156 -16.66 4.00 4.14
CA ARG A 156 -16.31 5.39 4.48
C ARG A 156 -14.83 5.53 4.76
N TYR A 157 -14.18 6.42 4.03
CA TYR A 157 -12.85 6.92 4.36
C TYR A 157 -13.01 8.11 5.31
N THR A 158 -12.24 8.15 6.39
CA THR A 158 -12.33 9.23 7.39
C THR A 158 -11.02 9.98 7.57
N ARG A 159 -9.88 9.34 7.30
CA ARG A 159 -8.57 9.96 7.44
C ARG A 159 -7.56 9.39 6.46
N HIS A 160 -6.87 10.28 5.77
CA HIS A 160 -5.67 9.99 5.00
C HIS A 160 -4.46 10.06 5.93
N THR A 161 -3.68 8.98 6.02
CA THR A 161 -2.59 8.84 7.00
C THR A 161 -1.22 9.01 6.37
N VAL A 162 -0.95 8.30 5.26
CA VAL A 162 0.36 8.30 4.58
C VAL A 162 0.16 8.19 3.07
N THR A 163 1.06 8.84 2.31
CA THR A 163 1.30 8.57 0.89
C THR A 163 2.78 8.32 0.66
N VAL A 164 3.11 7.19 0.02
CA VAL A 164 4.43 6.87 -0.53
C VAL A 164 4.33 6.89 -2.05
N ALA A 165 5.03 7.82 -2.70
CA ALA A 165 5.02 7.95 -4.17
C ALA A 165 6.43 7.71 -4.72
N ASP A 166 6.52 6.90 -5.78
CA ASP A 166 7.74 6.57 -6.50
C ASP A 166 7.44 6.44 -8.00
N GLY A 167 8.02 7.34 -8.80
CA GLY A 167 7.66 7.56 -10.19
C GLY A 167 6.15 7.66 -10.44
N GLU A 168 5.63 6.76 -11.26
CA GLU A 168 4.22 6.64 -11.63
C GLU A 168 3.34 5.91 -10.60
N PHE A 169 3.93 5.39 -9.51
CA PHE A 169 3.20 4.67 -8.47
C PHE A 169 2.99 5.52 -7.23
N ALA A 170 1.85 5.32 -6.56
CA ALA A 170 1.66 5.79 -5.20
C ALA A 170 0.84 4.78 -4.38
N LEU A 171 1.32 4.47 -3.18
CA LEU A 171 0.56 3.76 -2.16
C LEU A 171 0.04 4.75 -1.13
N THR A 172 -1.23 4.65 -0.77
CA THR A 172 -1.84 5.41 0.31
C THR A 172 -2.31 4.50 1.43
N ALA A 173 -2.24 4.99 2.66
CA ALA A 173 -2.85 4.35 3.82
C ALA A 173 -3.89 5.30 4.41
N CYS A 174 -5.13 4.83 4.44
CA CYS A 174 -6.27 5.54 5.00
C CYS A 174 -6.94 4.72 6.11
N THR A 175 -7.66 5.40 6.99
CA THR A 175 -8.56 4.77 7.96
C THR A 175 -9.99 5.21 7.71
N GLY A 176 -10.93 4.40 8.17
CA GLY A 176 -12.34 4.63 8.00
C GLY A 176 -13.17 3.50 8.58
N SER A 177 -14.26 3.16 7.89
CA SER A 177 -15.13 2.05 8.28
C SER A 177 -15.78 1.37 7.08
N VAL A 178 -16.07 0.08 7.24
CA VAL A 178 -16.98 -0.69 6.38
C VAL A 178 -18.09 -1.25 7.26
N ASN A 179 -19.36 -0.95 6.98
CA ASN A 179 -20.49 -1.34 7.82
C ASN A 179 -20.28 -0.98 9.30
N ASP A 180 -19.88 0.27 9.56
CA ASP A 180 -19.50 0.81 10.88
C ASP A 180 -18.35 0.08 11.60
N THR A 181 -17.72 -0.92 10.97
CA THR A 181 -16.54 -1.61 11.50
C THR A 181 -15.30 -0.80 11.16
N PRO A 182 -14.44 -0.41 12.12
CA PRO A 182 -13.20 0.28 11.83
C PRO A 182 -12.36 -0.49 10.81
N THR A 183 -11.89 0.21 9.78
CA THR A 183 -11.20 -0.40 8.64
C THR A 183 -10.02 0.46 8.23
N ALA A 184 -8.92 -0.21 7.85
CA ALA A 184 -7.80 0.41 7.18
C ALA A 184 -7.85 0.05 5.68
N PHE A 185 -7.63 1.05 4.85
CA PHE A 185 -7.62 0.97 3.40
C PHE A 185 -6.21 1.30 2.91
N TYR A 186 -5.58 0.37 2.23
CA TYR A 186 -4.28 0.56 1.60
C TYR A 186 -4.49 0.44 0.11
N ASP A 187 -4.40 1.55 -0.59
CA ASP A 187 -4.69 1.63 -2.02
C ASP A 187 -3.41 2.01 -2.77
N LEU A 188 -2.97 1.12 -3.65
CA LEU A 188 -1.86 1.33 -4.58
C LEU A 188 -2.43 1.74 -5.94
N TYR A 189 -1.86 2.79 -6.50
CA TYR A 189 -2.21 3.31 -7.81
C TYR A 189 -0.99 3.28 -8.72
N ARG A 190 -1.21 2.95 -10.00
CA ARG A 190 -0.28 3.31 -11.08
C ARG A 190 -0.93 4.34 -11.98
N LEU A 191 -0.19 5.38 -12.30
CA LEU A 191 -0.65 6.45 -13.18
C LEU A 191 -0.12 6.27 -14.60
N GLU A 192 -0.94 6.71 -15.54
CA GLU A 192 -0.57 6.91 -16.94
C GLU A 192 -1.15 8.25 -17.40
N HIS A 193 -0.33 9.10 -18.03
CA HIS A 193 -0.75 10.44 -18.46
C HIS A 193 -1.42 11.27 -17.34
N ALA A 194 -0.91 11.15 -16.10
CA ALA A 194 -1.44 11.80 -14.90
C ALA A 194 -2.86 11.37 -14.48
N MET A 195 -3.33 10.20 -14.94
CA MET A 195 -4.58 9.56 -14.56
C MET A 195 -4.29 8.19 -13.95
N ILE A 196 -5.06 7.76 -12.95
CA ILE A 196 -5.02 6.42 -12.36
C ILE A 196 -5.49 5.43 -13.42
N ALA A 197 -4.57 4.57 -13.84
CA ALA A 197 -4.77 3.56 -14.87
C ALA A 197 -4.89 2.14 -14.30
N GLU A 198 -4.37 1.91 -13.10
CA GLU A 198 -4.34 0.61 -12.45
C GLU A 198 -4.43 0.75 -10.93
N HIS A 199 -5.15 -0.17 -10.28
CA HIS A 199 -5.46 -0.10 -8.86
C HIS A 199 -5.35 -1.46 -8.17
N TRP A 200 -4.68 -1.49 -7.02
CA TRP A 200 -4.65 -2.63 -6.09
C TRP A 200 -5.03 -2.14 -4.70
N ASN A 201 -5.61 -3.00 -3.88
CA ASN A 201 -5.89 -2.66 -2.50
C ASN A 201 -5.68 -3.80 -1.50
N VAL A 202 -5.56 -3.37 -0.24
CA VAL A 202 -5.79 -4.21 0.93
C VAL A 202 -6.76 -3.49 1.85
N ILE A 203 -7.87 -4.16 2.19
CA ILE A 203 -8.89 -3.70 3.11
C ILE A 203 -8.90 -4.64 4.31
N THR A 204 -8.62 -4.12 5.50
CA THR A 204 -8.50 -4.95 6.70
C THR A 204 -9.05 -4.27 7.93
N VAL A 205 -9.51 -5.05 8.90
CA VAL A 205 -9.80 -4.56 10.24
C VAL A 205 -8.47 -4.46 10.98
N PRO A 206 -8.01 -3.26 11.37
CA PRO A 206 -6.72 -3.13 12.04
C PRO A 206 -6.76 -3.82 13.41
N SER A 207 -5.80 -4.71 13.66
CA SER A 207 -5.65 -5.40 14.95
C SER A 207 -5.03 -4.50 16.04
N GLN A 208 -4.41 -3.38 15.65
CA GLN A 208 -3.76 -2.41 16.55
C GLN A 208 -3.76 -0.99 15.94
N PRO A 209 -3.55 0.07 16.76
CA PRO A 209 -3.41 1.43 16.25
C PRO A 209 -2.20 1.60 15.33
N MET A 210 -2.33 2.46 14.31
CA MET A 210 -1.31 2.70 13.28
C MET A 210 -0.96 4.20 13.18
N PRO A 211 0.32 4.59 13.00
CA PRO A 211 1.51 3.73 13.03
C PRO A 211 1.80 3.16 14.41
N TYR A 212 2.56 2.07 14.45
CA TYR A 212 3.29 1.69 15.65
C TYR A 212 4.76 2.10 15.55
N SER A 213 5.32 2.50 16.69
CA SER A 213 6.74 2.81 16.80
C SER A 213 7.56 1.53 16.73
N VAL A 214 8.62 1.54 15.92
CA VAL A 214 9.56 0.42 15.86
C VAL A 214 10.63 0.63 16.94
N THR A 215 10.42 0.04 18.12
CA THR A 215 11.45 0.08 19.17
C THR A 215 12.63 -0.79 18.79
N HIS A 216 13.75 -0.16 18.47
CA HIS A 216 15.04 -0.85 18.35
C HIS A 216 15.52 -1.23 19.75
N PRO A 217 15.89 -2.51 20.03
CA PRO A 217 16.68 -2.79 21.20
C PRO A 217 17.98 -1.98 21.07
N ARG A 218 18.25 -1.11 22.05
CA ARG A 218 19.54 -0.41 22.11
C ARG A 218 20.65 -1.46 22.03
N PRO A 219 21.68 -1.29 21.18
CA PRO A 219 22.85 -2.14 21.28
C PRO A 219 23.33 -2.09 22.73
N GLY A 220 23.41 -3.26 23.36
CA GLY A 220 23.97 -3.38 24.71
C GLY A 220 25.36 -2.75 24.73
N PRO A 221 25.82 -2.23 25.88
CA PRO A 221 27.13 -1.60 25.95
C PRO A 221 28.18 -2.56 25.39
N GLU A 222 28.88 -2.14 24.34
CA GLU A 222 30.01 -2.88 23.78
C GLU A 222 30.92 -3.27 24.95
N ALA A 223 31.14 -4.57 25.14
CA ALA A 223 32.20 -5.03 26.00
C ALA A 223 33.51 -4.51 25.38
N ARG A 224 34.07 -3.44 25.95
CA ARG A 224 35.42 -3.01 25.61
C ARG A 224 36.39 -4.16 25.93
N PRO A 225 37.41 -4.39 25.08
CA PRO A 225 38.41 -5.42 25.29
C PRO A 225 39.23 -5.19 26.55
#